data_AF-A0A7S2H397-F1
#
_entry.id   AF-A0A7S2H397-F1
#
_cell.length_a   1.000
_cell.length_b   1.000
_cell.length_c   1.000
_cell.angle_alpha   90.00
_cell.angle_beta   90.00
_cell.angle_gamma   90.00
#
_symmetry.space_group_name_H-M   'P 1'
#
loop_
_entity.id
_entity.type
_entity.pdbx_description
1 polymer ?
#
loop_
_entity_poly.entity_id
_entity_poly.type
_entity_poly.pdbx_seq_one_letter_code
_entity_poly.pdbx_strand_id
1 'polypeptide(L)'
;DQSRGPPVFDISDGADAIITLSALFHDIIYYNVDGGLSPKQAEILKGVISKEEQGGTRVVLGVIDPDADPLFAMVAALFGVSSSQSLNPFGGQNEFLSAVVAIRALGDILQPAHLAQIAACIEGTIPFRSIDSEGRSPADLLHERLVSSNKTFNMQMTEGEIIDAVHRSVDLSNRDVGNFASPDTGYFLDQTWKLLPESNVPLRRKFLYSVYDYQTALVKLEKFFSNLDSNIVFRDFQNKPDKATLQAMTSKATYNINIGHGYVRAKLLFVTVLAAMAALTGGDSPLALFMGDLPSKDHYTVRLGDSFPSSEWHQGTFIEEGVYKVLAEGRKSDSTFEVRNSPVAAYLYRMMGSQGIDKALNHSTVPMSEESSKQLLESIPRDAVAHIARHAALIADTRADYLLKMVEELN
;
A
#
# COMPACT_ATOMS: atom_id res chain seq x y z
N ASP A 1 2.29 16.60 -5.11
CA ASP A 1 2.68 15.85 -6.31
C ASP A 1 3.96 15.02 -6.12
N GLN A 2 4.20 14.45 -4.92
CA GLN A 2 5.39 13.63 -4.59
C GLN A 2 5.01 12.36 -3.79
N SER A 3 3.79 11.87 -3.93
CA SER A 3 3.30 10.68 -3.21
C SER A 3 3.24 9.41 -4.06
N ARG A 4 3.71 9.46 -5.31
CA ARG A 4 3.63 8.34 -6.26
C ARG A 4 4.67 7.29 -5.85
N GLY A 5 4.47 6.03 -6.22
CA GLY A 5 5.35 4.87 -5.95
C GLY A 5 6.78 5.05 -6.48
N PRO A 6 7.50 3.99 -6.91
CA PRO A 6 8.75 4.23 -7.62
C PRO A 6 8.46 5.22 -8.78
N PRO A 7 9.23 6.32 -8.91
CA PRO A 7 9.05 7.27 -9.98
C PRO A 7 8.90 6.50 -11.29
N VAL A 8 7.89 6.81 -12.09
CA VAL A 8 7.68 6.18 -13.42
C VAL A 8 8.97 6.11 -14.25
N PHE A 9 9.86 7.10 -14.05
CA PHE A 9 11.20 7.15 -14.63
C PHE A 9 12.15 6.04 -14.14
N ASP A 10 12.10 5.67 -12.86
CA ASP A 10 12.90 4.58 -12.27
C ASP A 10 12.46 3.22 -12.84
N ILE A 11 11.15 3.04 -13.07
CA ILE A 11 10.59 1.80 -13.65
C ILE A 11 11.03 1.65 -15.12
N SER A 12 11.08 2.76 -15.86
CA SER A 12 11.47 2.78 -17.28
C SER A 12 12.98 2.73 -17.55
N ASP A 13 13.83 2.82 -16.51
CA ASP A 13 15.27 2.95 -16.72
C ASP A 13 15.88 1.69 -17.39
N GLY A 14 16.65 1.91 -18.47
CA GLY A 14 17.23 0.85 -19.30
C GLY A 14 16.23 -0.07 -19.99
N ALA A 15 14.93 0.26 -20.00
CA ALA A 15 13.89 -0.57 -20.61
C ALA A 15 13.72 -0.26 -22.11
N ASP A 16 13.06 -1.17 -22.84
CA ASP A 16 12.73 -0.92 -24.24
C ASP A 16 11.56 0.08 -24.41
N ALA A 17 11.28 0.47 -25.65
CA ALA A 17 10.27 1.47 -25.96
C ALA A 17 8.85 1.06 -25.53
N ILE A 18 8.52 -0.23 -25.59
CA ILE A 18 7.19 -0.73 -25.21
C ILE A 18 7.03 -0.68 -23.69
N ILE A 19 8.03 -1.14 -22.94
CA ILE A 19 8.02 -1.06 -21.47
C ILE A 19 8.00 0.41 -21.03
N THR A 20 8.79 1.28 -21.67
CA THR A 20 8.82 2.72 -21.37
C THR A 20 7.45 3.37 -21.54
N LEU A 21 6.79 3.14 -22.68
CA LEU A 21 5.44 3.65 -22.91
C LEU A 21 4.45 3.08 -21.89
N SER A 22 4.54 1.78 -21.60
CA SER A 22 3.65 1.13 -20.62
C SER A 22 3.82 1.73 -19.22
N ALA A 23 5.06 1.95 -18.78
CA ALA A 23 5.36 2.59 -17.50
C ALA A 23 4.79 4.01 -17.41
N LEU A 24 4.83 4.79 -18.49
CA LEU A 24 4.25 6.14 -18.54
C LEU A 24 2.73 6.15 -18.36
N PHE A 25 2.05 5.05 -18.70
CA PHE A 25 0.60 4.98 -18.69
C PHE A 25 0.00 4.10 -17.60
N HIS A 26 0.70 3.13 -17.02
CA HIS A 26 0.07 2.14 -16.13
C HIS A 26 -0.67 2.75 -14.92
N ASP A 27 -0.16 3.87 -14.41
CA ASP A 27 -0.62 4.54 -13.19
C ASP A 27 -1.18 5.95 -13.44
N ILE A 28 -1.91 6.15 -14.54
CA ILE A 28 -2.52 7.46 -14.86
C ILE A 28 -3.96 7.63 -14.37
N ILE A 29 -4.63 6.54 -14.00
CA ILE A 29 -5.97 6.55 -13.42
C ILE A 29 -5.87 6.08 -11.96
N TYR A 30 -6.30 6.91 -11.02
CA TYR A 30 -6.55 6.49 -9.63
C TYR A 30 -7.98 6.83 -9.24
N TYR A 31 -8.94 6.09 -9.81
CA TYR A 31 -10.36 6.45 -9.78
C TYR A 31 -10.89 6.77 -8.37
N ASN A 32 -10.60 5.90 -7.39
CA ASN A 32 -11.05 6.07 -6.00
C ASN A 32 -10.23 7.09 -5.20
N VAL A 33 -9.01 7.39 -5.65
CA VAL A 33 -8.15 8.40 -5.02
C VAL A 33 -8.58 9.79 -5.46
N ASP A 34 -8.82 9.96 -6.76
CA ASP A 34 -9.18 11.25 -7.35
C ASP A 34 -10.67 11.58 -7.17
N GLY A 35 -11.49 10.61 -6.75
CA GLY A 35 -12.93 10.79 -6.59
C GLY A 35 -13.68 10.82 -7.92
N GLY A 36 -13.18 10.08 -8.91
CA GLY A 36 -13.71 10.02 -10.28
C GLY A 36 -12.64 10.31 -11.34
N LEU A 37 -13.09 10.57 -12.57
CA LEU A 37 -12.23 10.90 -13.71
C LEU A 37 -12.12 12.41 -13.90
N SER A 38 -10.95 12.90 -14.27
CA SER A 38 -10.80 14.26 -14.82
C SER A 38 -11.56 14.38 -16.15
N PRO A 39 -11.93 15.60 -16.59
CA PRO A 39 -12.67 15.79 -17.84
C PRO A 39 -11.98 15.17 -19.07
N LYS A 40 -10.65 15.23 -19.13
CA LYS A 40 -9.88 14.65 -20.22
C LYS A 40 -9.88 13.12 -20.18
N GLN A 41 -9.74 12.52 -18.99
CA GLN A 41 -9.84 11.06 -18.84
C GLN A 41 -11.25 10.58 -19.17
N ALA A 42 -12.30 11.29 -18.73
CA ALA A 42 -13.69 10.95 -19.03
C ALA A 42 -13.99 10.97 -20.53
N GLU A 43 -13.47 11.96 -21.26
CA GLU A 43 -13.63 12.00 -22.72
C GLU A 43 -12.89 10.84 -23.40
N ILE A 44 -11.64 10.57 -23.00
CA ILE A 44 -10.89 9.43 -23.56
C ILE A 44 -11.55 8.10 -23.20
N LEU A 45 -12.21 7.98 -22.05
CA LEU A 45 -12.91 6.77 -21.58
C LEU A 45 -14.39 6.73 -21.94
N LYS A 46 -14.85 7.61 -22.82
CA LYS A 46 -16.25 7.65 -23.26
C LYS A 46 -16.68 6.28 -23.79
N GLY A 47 -17.83 5.79 -23.32
CA GLY A 47 -18.39 4.47 -23.66
C GLY A 47 -17.78 3.28 -22.91
N VAL A 48 -16.67 3.45 -22.17
CA VAL A 48 -16.03 2.38 -21.40
C VAL A 48 -16.78 2.08 -20.10
N ILE A 49 -17.31 3.12 -19.45
CA ILE A 49 -18.04 3.03 -18.18
C ILE A 49 -19.52 3.28 -18.46
N SER A 50 -20.38 2.33 -18.09
CA SER A 50 -21.83 2.45 -18.25
C SER A 50 -22.52 3.07 -17.04
N LYS A 51 -22.07 2.69 -15.83
CA LYS A 51 -22.66 3.12 -14.56
C LYS A 51 -21.61 3.14 -13.47
N GLU A 52 -21.88 4.00 -12.49
CA GLU A 52 -21.26 3.98 -11.17
C GLU A 52 -22.35 3.53 -10.18
N GLU A 53 -22.11 2.47 -9.41
CA GLU A 53 -23.05 2.10 -8.34
C GLU A 53 -23.02 3.15 -7.20
N GLN A 54 -24.11 3.23 -6.42
CA GLN A 54 -24.27 4.23 -5.35
C GLN A 54 -23.03 4.31 -4.45
N GLY A 55 -22.44 5.50 -4.37
CA GLY A 55 -21.21 5.76 -3.61
C GLY A 55 -19.93 5.84 -4.44
N GLY A 56 -19.99 5.65 -5.77
CA GLY A 56 -18.84 5.86 -6.68
C GLY A 56 -17.73 4.82 -6.56
N THR A 57 -17.98 3.72 -5.83
CA THR A 57 -16.96 2.72 -5.49
C THR A 57 -16.88 1.54 -6.46
N ARG A 58 -17.86 1.39 -7.36
CA ARG A 58 -17.88 0.31 -8.35
C ARG A 58 -18.17 0.85 -9.74
N VAL A 59 -17.24 0.57 -10.64
CA VAL A 59 -17.30 0.92 -12.06
C VAL A 59 -17.84 -0.27 -12.84
N VAL A 60 -18.96 -0.08 -13.55
CA VAL A 60 -19.52 -1.12 -14.43
C VAL A 60 -19.15 -0.83 -15.87
N LEU A 61 -18.61 -1.82 -16.56
CA LEU A 61 -18.20 -1.68 -17.95
C LEU A 61 -19.39 -1.43 -18.89
N GLY A 62 -19.12 -0.69 -19.96
CA GLY A 62 -19.99 -0.49 -21.11
C GLY A 62 -20.21 -1.76 -21.91
N VAL A 63 -20.92 -1.61 -23.03
CA VAL A 63 -21.00 -2.64 -24.06
C VAL A 63 -19.67 -2.65 -24.80
N ILE A 64 -19.02 -3.80 -24.84
CA ILE A 64 -17.82 -4.03 -25.64
C ILE A 64 -18.28 -4.48 -27.02
N ASP A 65 -18.10 -3.60 -28.00
CA ASP A 65 -18.44 -3.84 -29.40
C ASP A 65 -17.15 -3.69 -30.24
N PRO A 66 -16.57 -4.81 -30.74
CA PRO A 66 -15.36 -4.78 -31.55
C PRO A 66 -15.47 -3.99 -32.86
N ASP A 67 -16.68 -3.84 -33.41
CA ASP A 67 -16.89 -3.10 -34.66
C ASP A 67 -16.96 -1.59 -34.41
N ALA A 68 -17.54 -1.18 -33.27
CA ALA A 68 -17.64 0.23 -32.89
C ALA A 68 -16.35 0.75 -32.22
N ASP A 69 -15.69 -0.08 -31.40
CA ASP A 69 -14.44 0.27 -30.71
C ASP A 69 -13.50 -0.95 -30.59
N PRO A 70 -12.70 -1.23 -31.63
CA PRO A 70 -11.78 -2.36 -31.64
C PRO A 70 -10.67 -2.23 -30.60
N LEU A 71 -10.29 -1.01 -30.23
CA LEU A 71 -9.26 -0.73 -29.22
C LEU A 71 -9.75 -1.14 -27.83
N PHE A 72 -10.93 -0.68 -27.44
CA PHE A 72 -11.54 -1.07 -26.17
C PHE A 72 -11.76 -2.59 -26.10
N ALA A 73 -12.26 -3.19 -27.18
CA ALA A 73 -12.44 -4.64 -27.26
C ALA A 73 -11.13 -5.43 -27.09
N MET A 74 -10.03 -4.94 -27.68
CA MET A 74 -8.71 -5.54 -27.54
C MET A 74 -8.22 -5.51 -26.08
N VAL A 75 -8.31 -4.37 -25.39
CA VAL A 75 -7.91 -4.31 -23.97
C VAL A 75 -8.81 -5.18 -23.10
N ALA A 76 -10.12 -5.20 -23.36
CA ALA A 76 -11.03 -6.08 -22.64
C ALA A 76 -10.67 -7.57 -22.80
N ALA A 77 -10.31 -8.00 -24.01
CA ALA A 77 -9.87 -9.36 -24.28
C ALA A 77 -8.57 -9.70 -23.52
N LEU A 78 -7.59 -8.79 -23.52
CA LEU A 78 -6.31 -8.98 -22.82
C LEU A 78 -6.44 -8.99 -21.30
N PHE A 79 -7.34 -8.19 -20.73
CA PHE A 79 -7.64 -8.18 -19.30
C PHE A 79 -8.63 -9.27 -18.88
N GLY A 80 -9.24 -9.98 -19.84
CA GLY A 80 -10.20 -11.05 -19.56
C GLY A 80 -11.50 -10.53 -18.93
N VAL A 81 -11.94 -9.32 -19.31
CA VAL A 81 -13.17 -8.70 -18.80
C VAL A 81 -14.28 -8.69 -19.86
N SER A 82 -15.53 -8.67 -19.41
CA SER A 82 -16.72 -8.76 -20.27
C SER A 82 -17.66 -7.56 -20.10
N SER A 83 -18.57 -7.38 -21.05
CA SER A 83 -19.56 -6.30 -21.03
C SER A 83 -20.40 -6.34 -19.74
N SER A 84 -20.75 -5.18 -19.20
CA SER A 84 -21.52 -5.06 -17.95
C SER A 84 -20.88 -5.69 -16.71
N GLN A 85 -19.60 -6.10 -16.77
CA GLN A 85 -18.87 -6.56 -15.60
C GLN A 85 -18.59 -5.38 -14.66
N SER A 86 -18.78 -5.59 -13.35
CA SER A 86 -18.29 -4.68 -12.33
C SER A 86 -16.78 -4.89 -12.15
N LEU A 87 -16.01 -3.82 -12.27
CA LEU A 87 -14.59 -3.83 -11.93
C LEU A 87 -14.43 -3.78 -10.40
N ASN A 88 -13.43 -4.52 -9.92
CA ASN A 88 -13.03 -4.48 -8.52
C ASN A 88 -11.92 -3.42 -8.36
N PRO A 89 -12.09 -2.41 -7.49
CA PRO A 89 -11.04 -1.46 -7.13
C PRO A 89 -9.69 -2.09 -6.78
N PHE A 90 -9.71 -3.27 -6.18
CA PHE A 90 -8.52 -4.01 -5.76
C PHE A 90 -8.11 -5.13 -6.74
N GLY A 91 -8.80 -5.24 -7.87
CA GLY A 91 -8.63 -6.31 -8.86
C GLY A 91 -8.21 -5.81 -10.24
N GLY A 92 -7.50 -4.69 -10.32
CA GLY A 92 -6.96 -4.16 -11.58
C GLY A 92 -7.80 -3.07 -12.25
N GLN A 93 -8.73 -2.43 -11.54
CA GLN A 93 -9.60 -1.39 -12.12
C GLN A 93 -8.79 -0.22 -12.69
N ASN A 94 -7.80 0.26 -11.94
CA ASN A 94 -7.01 1.42 -12.34
C ASN A 94 -6.15 1.08 -13.56
N GLU A 95 -5.48 -0.06 -13.53
CA GLU A 95 -4.62 -0.61 -14.59
C GLU A 95 -5.42 -0.83 -15.87
N PHE A 96 -6.64 -1.36 -15.77
CA PHE A 96 -7.55 -1.53 -16.91
C PHE A 96 -7.89 -0.18 -17.57
N LEU A 97 -8.36 0.79 -16.77
CA LEU A 97 -8.73 2.10 -17.28
C LEU A 97 -7.52 2.85 -17.84
N SER A 98 -6.36 2.76 -17.17
CA SER A 98 -5.08 3.25 -17.64
C SER A 98 -4.69 2.65 -18.99
N ALA A 99 -4.83 1.33 -19.17
CA ALA A 99 -4.55 0.65 -20.43
C ALA A 99 -5.45 1.15 -21.56
N VAL A 100 -6.76 1.30 -21.33
CA VAL A 100 -7.68 1.85 -22.35
C VAL A 100 -7.28 3.28 -22.74
N VAL A 101 -6.92 4.12 -21.77
CA VAL A 101 -6.43 5.48 -22.08
C VAL A 101 -5.15 5.42 -22.89
N ALA A 102 -4.20 4.55 -22.53
CA ALA A 102 -2.93 4.39 -23.25
C ALA A 102 -3.15 4.05 -24.72
N ILE A 103 -3.95 3.01 -24.99
CA ILE A 103 -4.12 2.54 -26.35
C ILE A 103 -4.99 3.47 -27.19
N ARG A 104 -5.98 4.17 -26.63
CA ARG A 104 -6.76 5.18 -27.35
C ARG A 104 -5.90 6.41 -27.64
N ALA A 105 -5.02 6.80 -26.73
CA ALA A 105 -4.11 7.93 -26.95
C ALA A 105 -3.02 7.64 -27.99
N LEU A 106 -2.61 6.38 -28.13
CA LEU A 106 -1.54 5.94 -29.05
C LEU A 106 -2.07 5.29 -30.33
N GLY A 107 -3.39 5.08 -30.43
CA GLY A 107 -4.03 4.24 -31.45
C GLY A 107 -3.79 4.69 -32.88
N ASP A 108 -3.72 6.00 -33.10
CA ASP A 108 -3.48 6.59 -34.43
C ASP A 108 -1.99 6.59 -34.83
N ILE A 109 -1.11 6.22 -33.90
CA ILE A 109 0.35 6.33 -34.06
C ILE A 109 1.00 4.94 -34.18
N LEU A 110 0.48 3.95 -33.46
CA LEU A 110 1.10 2.64 -33.32
C LEU A 110 0.28 1.53 -33.99
N GLN A 111 0.98 0.49 -34.45
CA GLN A 111 0.36 -0.71 -34.99
C GLN A 111 -0.36 -1.51 -33.90
N PRO A 112 -1.41 -2.29 -34.23
CA PRO A 112 -2.16 -3.10 -33.27
C PRO A 112 -1.29 -4.00 -32.39
N ALA A 113 -0.25 -4.62 -32.98
CA ALA A 113 0.72 -5.45 -32.25
C ALA A 113 1.43 -4.68 -31.12
N HIS A 114 1.82 -3.42 -31.34
CA HIS A 114 2.48 -2.62 -30.30
C HIS A 114 1.49 -2.17 -29.22
N LEU A 115 0.26 -1.81 -29.61
CA LEU A 115 -0.80 -1.43 -28.67
C LEU A 115 -1.18 -2.60 -27.76
N ALA A 116 -1.28 -3.81 -28.31
CA ALA A 116 -1.54 -5.02 -27.55
C ALA A 116 -0.43 -5.34 -26.55
N GLN A 117 0.83 -5.13 -26.93
CA GLN A 117 1.97 -5.31 -26.02
C GLN A 117 1.95 -4.28 -24.88
N ILE A 118 1.62 -3.02 -25.17
CA ILE A 118 1.48 -1.99 -24.11
C ILE A 118 0.36 -2.36 -23.14
N ALA A 119 -0.80 -2.77 -23.66
CA ALA A 119 -1.92 -3.22 -22.85
C ALA A 119 -1.55 -4.45 -22.00
N ALA A 120 -0.83 -5.42 -22.57
CA ALA A 120 -0.34 -6.60 -21.86
C ALA A 120 0.62 -6.23 -20.73
N CYS A 121 1.56 -5.30 -20.97
CA CYS A 121 2.46 -4.81 -19.94
C CYS A 121 1.73 -4.14 -18.77
N ILE A 122 0.74 -3.29 -19.06
CA ILE A 122 -0.09 -2.65 -18.02
C ILE A 122 -0.96 -3.68 -17.28
N GLU A 123 -1.47 -4.71 -17.96
CA GLU A 123 -2.18 -5.81 -17.30
C GLU A 123 -1.27 -6.54 -16.29
N GLY A 124 0.01 -6.71 -16.66
CA GLY A 124 1.04 -7.30 -15.81
C GLY A 124 1.25 -6.58 -14.49
N THR A 125 1.05 -5.25 -14.43
CA THR A 125 1.28 -4.46 -13.20
C THR A 125 0.20 -4.66 -12.15
N ILE A 126 -0.91 -5.36 -12.45
CA ILE A 126 -1.90 -5.71 -11.42
C ILE A 126 -1.24 -6.63 -10.36
N PRO A 127 -1.04 -6.14 -9.12
CA PRO A 127 -0.13 -6.75 -8.17
C PRO A 127 -0.76 -7.97 -7.47
N PHE A 128 0.09 -8.84 -6.92
CA PHE A 128 -0.28 -9.91 -5.98
C PHE A 128 -1.43 -10.84 -6.41
N ARG A 129 -1.58 -11.10 -7.71
CA ARG A 129 -2.52 -12.10 -8.22
C ARG A 129 -1.95 -13.51 -8.02
N SER A 130 -2.75 -14.36 -7.38
CA SER A 130 -2.44 -15.77 -7.18
C SER A 130 -2.57 -16.58 -8.47
N ILE A 131 -2.03 -17.80 -8.44
CA ILE A 131 -2.34 -18.83 -9.44
C ILE A 131 -3.84 -19.17 -9.41
N ASP A 132 -4.41 -19.50 -10.55
CA ASP A 132 -5.81 -19.92 -10.64
C ASP A 132 -6.01 -21.36 -10.10
N SER A 133 -7.26 -21.82 -10.09
CA SER A 133 -7.61 -23.18 -9.63
C SER A 133 -7.01 -24.30 -10.49
N GLU A 134 -6.53 -23.99 -11.70
CA GLU A 134 -5.90 -24.93 -12.63
C GLU A 134 -4.37 -24.88 -12.54
N GLY A 135 -3.82 -24.06 -11.65
CA GLY A 135 -2.37 -23.90 -11.43
C GLY A 135 -1.69 -22.98 -12.43
N ARG A 136 -2.43 -22.20 -13.22
CA ARG A 136 -1.88 -21.24 -14.17
C ARG A 136 -1.54 -19.93 -13.47
N SER A 137 -0.40 -19.36 -13.82
CA SER A 137 -0.01 -18.03 -13.36
C SER A 137 -0.74 -16.94 -14.15
N PRO A 138 -0.79 -15.69 -13.64
CA PRO A 138 -1.28 -14.56 -14.41
C PRO A 138 -0.57 -14.35 -15.76
N ALA A 139 0.73 -14.70 -15.84
CA ALA A 139 1.48 -14.60 -17.09
C ALA A 139 1.06 -15.68 -18.10
N ASP A 140 0.73 -16.89 -17.64
CA ASP A 140 0.19 -17.96 -18.50
C ASP A 140 -1.18 -17.56 -19.07
N LEU A 141 -2.05 -17.01 -18.22
CA LEU A 141 -3.37 -16.51 -18.64
C LEU A 141 -3.24 -15.32 -19.61
N LEU A 142 -2.27 -14.44 -19.40
CA LEU A 142 -1.98 -13.35 -20.34
C LEU A 142 -1.48 -13.87 -21.69
N HIS A 143 -0.60 -14.89 -21.68
CA HIS A 143 -0.13 -15.55 -22.89
C HIS A 143 -1.29 -16.14 -23.71
N GLU A 144 -2.19 -16.90 -23.07
CA GLU A 144 -3.38 -17.47 -23.72
C GLU A 144 -4.27 -16.37 -24.35
N ARG A 145 -4.51 -15.29 -23.59
CA ARG A 145 -5.30 -14.13 -24.07
C ARG A 145 -4.63 -13.40 -25.21
N LEU A 146 -3.30 -13.25 -25.21
CA LEU A 146 -2.54 -12.67 -26.32
C LEU A 146 -2.62 -13.54 -27.58
N VAL A 147 -2.48 -14.86 -27.46
CA VAL A 147 -2.63 -15.79 -28.60
C VAL A 147 -4.02 -15.67 -29.24
N SER A 148 -5.08 -15.64 -28.41
CA SER A 148 -6.46 -15.45 -28.89
C SER A 148 -6.66 -14.07 -29.54
N SER A 149 -6.15 -13.02 -28.89
CA SER A 149 -6.29 -11.64 -29.35
C SER A 149 -5.52 -11.38 -30.64
N ASN A 150 -4.32 -11.96 -30.80
CA ASN A 150 -3.53 -11.84 -32.04
C ASN A 150 -4.31 -12.29 -33.27
N LYS A 151 -5.09 -13.38 -33.15
CA LYS A 151 -5.98 -13.88 -34.21
C LYS A 151 -7.20 -12.98 -34.40
N THR A 152 -7.88 -12.65 -33.30
CA THR A 152 -9.14 -11.90 -33.30
C THR A 152 -8.98 -10.50 -33.88
N PHE A 153 -7.90 -9.82 -33.53
CA PHE A 153 -7.62 -8.44 -33.94
C PHE A 153 -6.58 -8.35 -35.08
N ASN A 154 -6.24 -9.49 -35.71
CA ASN A 154 -5.30 -9.59 -36.82
C ASN A 154 -3.99 -8.81 -36.59
N MET A 155 -3.35 -9.01 -35.43
CA MET A 155 -2.14 -8.26 -35.06
C MET A 155 -0.88 -8.78 -35.78
N GLN A 156 -0.97 -9.97 -36.40
CA GLN A 156 0.11 -10.62 -37.18
C GLN A 156 1.40 -10.86 -36.40
N MET A 157 1.32 -10.95 -35.07
CA MET A 157 2.47 -11.31 -34.24
C MET A 157 2.83 -12.78 -34.45
N THR A 158 4.12 -13.05 -34.56
CA THR A 158 4.70 -14.39 -34.50
C THR A 158 4.63 -14.93 -33.07
N GLU A 159 4.78 -16.26 -32.92
CA GLU A 159 4.83 -16.90 -31.60
C GLU A 159 5.94 -16.30 -30.71
N GLY A 160 7.12 -16.03 -31.30
CA GLY A 160 8.23 -15.42 -30.57
C GLY A 160 7.88 -14.01 -30.07
N GLU A 161 7.19 -13.20 -30.87
CA GLU A 161 6.77 -11.86 -30.47
C GLU A 161 5.70 -11.88 -29.37
N ILE A 162 4.81 -12.88 -29.36
CA ILE A 162 3.83 -13.07 -28.28
C ILE A 162 4.55 -13.44 -26.98
N ILE A 163 5.50 -14.38 -27.03
CA ILE A 163 6.30 -14.76 -25.87
C ILE A 163 7.10 -13.56 -25.35
N ASP A 164 7.71 -12.77 -26.23
CA ASP A 164 8.44 -11.56 -25.84
C ASP A 164 7.52 -10.47 -25.25
N ALA A 165 6.28 -10.37 -25.71
CA ALA A 165 5.28 -9.48 -25.10
C ALA A 165 5.00 -9.86 -23.63
N VAL A 166 4.85 -11.16 -23.35
CA VAL A 166 4.65 -11.65 -21.97
C VAL A 166 5.91 -11.44 -21.13
N HIS A 167 7.10 -11.65 -21.71
CA HIS A 167 8.37 -11.33 -21.02
C HIS A 167 8.46 -9.85 -20.64
N ARG A 168 8.09 -8.92 -21.54
CA ARG A 168 8.04 -7.47 -21.24
C ARG A 168 7.05 -7.17 -20.13
N SER A 169 5.90 -7.82 -20.15
CA SER A 169 4.88 -7.68 -19.10
C SER A 169 5.40 -8.14 -17.74
N VAL A 170 6.11 -9.27 -17.69
CA VAL A 170 6.73 -9.76 -16.46
C VAL A 170 7.84 -8.83 -15.98
N ASP A 171 8.68 -8.32 -16.89
CA ASP A 171 9.74 -7.36 -16.56
C ASP A 171 9.14 -6.07 -15.94
N LEU A 172 8.14 -5.48 -16.59
CA LEU A 172 7.48 -4.28 -16.06
C LEU A 172 6.82 -4.55 -14.70
N SER A 173 6.09 -5.66 -14.57
CA SER A 173 5.45 -6.07 -13.31
C SER A 173 6.46 -6.19 -12.17
N ASN A 174 7.59 -6.84 -12.41
CA ASN A 174 8.65 -7.01 -11.41
C ASN A 174 9.36 -5.69 -11.06
N ARG A 175 9.51 -4.78 -12.02
CA ARG A 175 10.08 -3.44 -11.79
C ARG A 175 9.18 -2.56 -10.94
N ASP A 176 7.87 -2.60 -11.21
CA ASP A 176 6.86 -1.84 -10.50
C ASP A 176 6.86 -2.15 -8.99
N VAL A 177 6.91 -3.45 -8.64
CA VAL A 177 7.04 -3.90 -7.24
C VAL A 177 8.50 -4.10 -6.78
N GLY A 178 9.48 -3.57 -7.53
CA GLY A 178 10.90 -3.81 -7.30
C GLY A 178 11.39 -3.36 -5.92
N ASN A 179 10.71 -2.41 -5.28
CA ASN A 179 11.02 -1.96 -3.92
C ASN A 179 10.91 -3.09 -2.88
N PHE A 180 10.10 -4.13 -3.11
CA PHE A 180 9.99 -5.29 -2.21
C PHE A 180 11.31 -6.05 -2.09
N ALA A 181 12.14 -6.08 -3.14
CA ALA A 181 13.47 -6.69 -3.12
C ALA A 181 14.59 -5.70 -2.73
N SER A 182 14.26 -4.49 -2.27
CA SER A 182 15.29 -3.49 -1.96
C SER A 182 16.21 -3.97 -0.82
N PRO A 183 17.54 -3.80 -0.94
CA PRO A 183 18.47 -4.08 0.16
C PRO A 183 18.22 -3.15 1.37
N ASP A 184 17.70 -1.95 1.13
CA ASP A 184 17.36 -0.95 2.13
C ASP A 184 15.89 -1.11 2.56
N THR A 185 15.68 -1.69 3.74
CA THR A 185 14.33 -1.88 4.30
C THR A 185 13.63 -0.57 4.64
N GLY A 186 14.38 0.48 4.95
CA GLY A 186 13.83 1.82 5.17
C GLY A 186 13.27 2.43 3.87
N TYR A 187 13.89 2.13 2.73
CA TYR A 187 13.37 2.49 1.40
C TYR A 187 12.12 1.68 1.04
N PHE A 188 12.13 0.36 1.25
CA PHE A 188 10.96 -0.49 1.06
C PHE A 188 9.74 0.06 1.82
N LEU A 189 9.91 0.33 3.12
CA LEU A 189 8.83 0.83 3.96
C LEU A 189 8.39 2.24 3.59
N ASP A 190 9.31 3.10 3.16
CA ASP A 190 8.97 4.46 2.68
C ASP A 190 7.99 4.42 1.51
N GLN A 191 8.23 3.55 0.53
CA GLN A 191 7.35 3.39 -0.62
C GLN A 191 5.97 2.86 -0.21
N THR A 192 5.93 1.83 0.64
CA THR A 192 4.64 1.30 1.15
C THR A 192 3.89 2.34 1.99
N TRP A 193 4.58 3.18 2.76
CA TRP A 193 3.97 4.19 3.62
C TRP A 193 3.35 5.35 2.83
N LYS A 194 3.92 5.69 1.67
CA LYS A 194 3.40 6.74 0.77
C LYS A 194 2.02 6.39 0.20
N LEU A 195 1.69 5.11 0.09
CA LEU A 195 0.39 4.63 -0.39
C LEU A 195 -0.73 4.72 0.66
N LEU A 196 -0.40 4.97 1.93
CA LEU A 196 -1.38 4.97 3.03
C LEU A 196 -2.52 6.00 2.82
N PRO A 197 -2.24 7.26 2.40
CA PRO A 197 -3.28 8.23 2.09
C PRO A 197 -4.15 7.86 0.89
N GLU A 198 -3.67 7.03 -0.04
CA GLU A 198 -4.42 6.63 -1.23
C GLU A 198 -5.65 5.81 -0.84
N SER A 199 -5.49 4.87 0.09
CA SER A 199 -6.58 4.01 0.58
C SER A 199 -7.29 4.55 1.83
N ASN A 200 -6.81 5.65 2.43
CA ASN A 200 -7.36 6.25 3.65
C ASN A 200 -7.58 7.75 3.49
N VAL A 201 -8.79 8.13 3.06
CA VAL A 201 -9.21 9.51 2.79
C VAL A 201 -8.88 10.50 3.92
N PRO A 202 -9.08 10.20 5.21
CA PRO A 202 -8.75 11.15 6.29
C PRO A 202 -7.27 11.56 6.31
N LEU A 203 -6.35 10.65 5.95
CA LEU A 203 -4.90 10.91 5.95
C LEU A 203 -4.46 11.84 4.81
N ARG A 204 -5.31 12.06 3.79
CA ARG A 204 -5.00 13.01 2.71
C ARG A 204 -5.06 14.46 3.17
N ARG A 205 -5.84 14.74 4.23
CA ARG A 205 -5.97 16.07 4.82
C ARG A 205 -4.93 16.20 5.92
N LYS A 206 -3.90 17.01 5.66
CA LYS A 206 -2.89 17.32 6.68
C LYS A 206 -3.60 17.85 7.95
N PHE A 207 -3.23 17.30 9.11
CA PHE A 207 -3.62 17.78 10.44
C PHE A 207 -5.08 17.57 10.89
N LEU A 208 -5.93 16.85 10.15
CA LEU A 208 -7.36 16.73 10.48
C LEU A 208 -7.84 15.30 10.78
N TYR A 209 -6.93 14.33 10.90
CA TYR A 209 -7.32 12.96 11.17
C TYR A 209 -7.27 12.65 12.67
N SER A 210 -8.22 11.83 13.11
CA SER A 210 -8.37 11.40 14.49
C SER A 210 -7.43 10.25 14.86
N VAL A 211 -7.38 9.92 16.16
CA VAL A 211 -6.73 8.69 16.63
C VAL A 211 -7.41 7.46 15.99
N TYR A 212 -8.75 7.45 15.93
CA TYR A 212 -9.53 6.40 15.27
C TYR A 212 -9.18 6.23 13.78
N ASP A 213 -9.09 7.32 13.03
CA ASP A 213 -8.76 7.29 11.60
C ASP A 213 -7.40 6.64 11.36
N TYR A 214 -6.41 7.01 12.19
CA TYR A 214 -5.07 6.48 12.06
C TYR A 214 -4.97 5.01 12.49
N GLN A 215 -5.63 4.65 13.59
CA GLN A 215 -5.73 3.26 14.03
C GLN A 215 -6.35 2.38 12.94
N THR A 216 -7.44 2.85 12.33
CA THR A 216 -8.13 2.16 11.22
C THR A 216 -7.20 1.95 10.02
N ALA A 217 -6.43 2.99 9.65
CA ALA A 217 -5.47 2.88 8.55
C ALA A 217 -4.37 1.85 8.85
N LEU A 218 -3.82 1.82 10.07
CA LEU A 218 -2.80 0.85 10.47
C LEU A 218 -3.35 -0.57 10.56
N VAL A 219 -4.59 -0.78 11.01
CA VAL A 219 -5.22 -2.13 11.00
C VAL A 219 -5.38 -2.65 9.57
N LYS A 220 -5.77 -1.81 8.61
CA LYS A 220 -5.83 -2.22 7.20
C LYS A 220 -4.46 -2.58 6.64
N LEU A 221 -3.44 -1.78 6.96
CA LEU A 221 -2.08 -2.05 6.52
C LEU A 221 -1.50 -3.31 7.17
N GLU A 222 -1.80 -3.54 8.45
CA GLU A 222 -1.40 -4.75 9.17
C GLU A 222 -2.00 -5.99 8.51
N LYS A 223 -3.32 -5.97 8.22
CA LYS A 223 -4.00 -7.03 7.47
C LYS A 223 -3.40 -7.25 6.09
N PHE A 224 -3.01 -6.19 5.39
CA PHE A 224 -2.32 -6.33 4.10
C PHE A 224 -1.03 -7.14 4.26
N PHE A 225 -0.17 -6.76 5.19
CA PHE A 225 1.09 -7.48 5.44
C PHE A 225 0.87 -8.92 5.91
N SER A 226 -0.13 -9.17 6.76
CA SER A 226 -0.45 -10.52 7.24
C SER A 226 -0.94 -11.48 6.15
N ASN A 227 -1.58 -10.95 5.11
CA ASN A 227 -2.16 -11.75 4.03
C ASN A 227 -1.30 -11.76 2.75
N LEU A 228 -0.21 -10.98 2.70
CA LEU A 228 0.66 -10.92 1.54
C LEU A 228 1.60 -12.12 1.51
N ASP A 229 1.39 -13.03 0.57
CA ASP A 229 2.35 -14.08 0.25
C ASP A 229 3.54 -13.48 -0.54
N SER A 230 4.76 -13.70 -0.05
CA SER A 230 5.96 -13.24 -0.76
C SER A 230 6.16 -13.91 -2.12
N ASN A 231 5.60 -15.11 -2.33
CA ASN A 231 5.76 -15.87 -3.57
C ASN A 231 4.98 -15.29 -4.76
N ILE A 232 4.02 -14.39 -4.52
CA ILE A 232 3.21 -13.76 -5.57
C ILE A 232 3.63 -12.31 -5.86
N VAL A 233 4.69 -11.83 -5.20
CA VAL A 233 5.25 -10.48 -5.40
C VAL A 233 5.94 -10.41 -6.76
N PHE A 234 6.94 -11.25 -6.97
CA PHE A 234 7.66 -11.35 -8.24
C PHE A 234 7.15 -12.52 -9.06
N ARG A 235 7.25 -12.40 -10.38
CA ARG A 235 6.76 -13.40 -11.34
C ARG A 235 7.84 -13.78 -12.32
N ASP A 236 7.72 -14.98 -12.87
CA ASP A 236 8.42 -15.40 -14.07
C ASP A 236 7.44 -15.87 -15.14
N PHE A 237 7.93 -15.90 -16.37
CA PHE A 237 7.30 -16.62 -17.46
C PHE A 237 8.40 -17.31 -18.25
N GLN A 238 8.25 -18.63 -18.47
CA GLN A 238 9.23 -19.45 -19.18
C GLN A 238 10.69 -19.24 -18.69
N ASN A 239 10.90 -19.19 -17.37
CA ASN A 239 12.21 -18.97 -16.74
C ASN A 239 12.86 -17.61 -17.08
N LYS A 240 12.03 -16.58 -17.29
CA LYS A 240 12.44 -15.17 -17.27
C LYS A 240 11.64 -14.38 -16.22
N PRO A 241 12.31 -13.81 -15.20
CA PRO A 241 13.72 -13.98 -14.87
C PRO A 241 14.05 -15.44 -14.54
N ASP A 242 15.34 -15.80 -14.56
CA ASP A 242 15.73 -17.17 -14.22
C ASP A 242 15.39 -17.50 -12.75
N LYS A 243 15.25 -18.79 -12.44
CA LYS A 243 14.87 -19.26 -11.10
C LYS A 243 15.75 -18.75 -9.97
N ALA A 244 17.07 -18.58 -10.19
CA ALA A 244 17.97 -18.11 -9.13
C ALA A 244 17.72 -16.62 -8.83
N THR A 245 17.54 -15.83 -9.88
CA THR A 245 17.15 -14.41 -9.78
C THR A 245 15.80 -14.27 -9.08
N LEU A 246 14.78 -15.03 -9.51
CA LEU A 246 13.47 -15.03 -8.88
C LEU A 246 13.55 -15.40 -7.40
N GLN A 247 14.26 -16.47 -7.06
CA GLN A 247 14.44 -16.91 -5.67
C GLN A 247 15.12 -15.85 -4.79
N ALA A 248 16.13 -15.16 -5.33
CA ALA A 248 16.80 -14.07 -4.61
C ALA A 248 15.85 -12.90 -4.33
N MET A 249 15.06 -12.47 -5.32
CA MET A 249 14.06 -11.41 -5.16
C MET A 249 12.98 -11.81 -4.16
N THR A 250 12.43 -13.02 -4.27
CA THR A 250 11.42 -13.56 -3.35
C THR A 250 11.96 -13.63 -1.92
N SER A 251 13.18 -14.14 -1.72
CA SER A 251 13.79 -14.21 -0.38
C SER A 251 13.93 -12.83 0.26
N LYS A 252 14.28 -11.81 -0.54
CA LYS A 252 14.39 -10.45 -0.04
C LYS A 252 13.03 -9.81 0.23
N ALA A 253 12.03 -10.07 -0.61
CA ALA A 253 10.65 -9.68 -0.36
C ALA A 253 10.12 -10.31 0.93
N THR A 254 10.32 -11.61 1.16
CA THR A 254 9.93 -12.28 2.43
C THR A 254 10.54 -11.57 3.63
N TYR A 255 11.84 -11.28 3.58
CA TYR A 255 12.51 -10.53 4.66
C TYR A 255 11.87 -9.15 4.88
N ASN A 256 11.74 -8.36 3.82
CA ASN A 256 11.20 -7.00 3.91
C ASN A 256 9.72 -6.97 4.36
N ILE A 257 8.89 -7.90 3.89
CA ILE A 257 7.50 -8.08 4.33
C ILE A 257 7.44 -8.39 5.82
N ASN A 258 8.29 -9.30 6.32
CA ASN A 258 8.36 -9.62 7.75
C ASN A 258 8.78 -8.42 8.61
N ILE A 259 9.80 -7.66 8.18
CA ILE A 259 10.20 -6.44 8.90
C ILE A 259 9.08 -5.39 8.84
N GLY A 260 8.43 -5.23 7.68
CA GLY A 260 7.31 -4.32 7.51
C GLY A 260 6.12 -4.66 8.38
N HIS A 261 5.79 -5.95 8.51
CA HIS A 261 4.73 -6.44 9.39
C HIS A 261 5.05 -6.11 10.85
N GLY A 262 6.25 -6.43 11.33
CA GLY A 262 6.69 -6.08 12.69
C GLY A 262 6.67 -4.57 12.96
N TYR A 263 7.13 -3.77 11.99
CA TYR A 263 7.10 -2.30 12.05
C TYR A 263 5.67 -1.77 12.20
N VAL A 264 4.74 -2.24 11.35
CA VAL A 264 3.34 -1.83 11.39
C VAL A 264 2.68 -2.23 12.70
N ARG A 265 2.92 -3.46 13.19
CA ARG A 265 2.36 -3.94 14.47
C ARG A 265 2.84 -3.11 15.65
N ALA A 266 4.12 -2.76 15.70
CA ALA A 266 4.66 -1.90 16.75
C ALA A 266 4.00 -0.51 16.76
N LYS A 267 3.79 0.07 15.58
CA LYS A 267 3.10 1.35 15.45
C LYS A 267 1.61 1.25 15.75
N LEU A 268 0.97 0.16 15.33
CA LEU A 268 -0.42 -0.11 15.64
C LEU A 268 -0.63 -0.23 17.16
N LEU A 269 0.29 -0.89 17.89
CA LEU A 269 0.23 -0.94 19.35
C LEU A 269 0.30 0.46 19.95
N PHE A 270 1.29 1.26 19.54
CA PHE A 270 1.42 2.63 20.01
C PHE A 270 0.13 3.46 19.78
N VAL A 271 -0.43 3.42 18.57
CA VAL A 271 -1.67 4.15 18.27
C VAL A 271 -2.86 3.57 19.03
N THR A 272 -2.90 2.27 19.27
CA THR A 272 -3.95 1.62 20.07
C THR A 272 -3.85 2.03 21.55
N VAL A 273 -2.64 2.26 22.08
CA VAL A 273 -2.46 2.85 23.42
C VAL A 273 -3.06 4.25 23.48
N LEU A 274 -2.80 5.08 22.47
CA LEU A 274 -3.42 6.41 22.37
C LEU A 274 -4.94 6.32 22.25
N ALA A 275 -5.46 5.36 21.47
CA ALA A 275 -6.89 5.13 21.31
C ALA A 275 -7.54 4.70 22.63
N ALA A 276 -6.86 3.87 23.42
CA ALA A 276 -7.30 3.46 24.76
C ALA A 276 -7.35 4.65 25.72
N MET A 277 -6.30 5.48 25.73
CA MET A 277 -6.27 6.71 26.52
C MET A 277 -7.36 7.68 26.09
N ALA A 278 -7.60 7.86 24.80
CA ALA A 278 -8.69 8.69 24.28
C ALA A 278 -10.06 8.18 24.76
N ALA A 279 -10.32 6.88 24.62
CA ALA A 279 -11.57 6.26 25.08
C ALA A 279 -11.81 6.48 26.59
N LEU A 280 -10.77 6.38 27.41
CA LEU A 280 -10.86 6.53 28.87
C LEU A 280 -10.91 7.99 29.36
N THR A 281 -10.48 8.95 28.55
CA THR A 281 -10.37 10.37 28.96
C THR A 281 -11.39 11.29 28.30
N GLY A 282 -12.18 10.77 27.35
CA GLY A 282 -13.41 11.40 26.87
C GLY A 282 -13.65 11.30 25.37
N GLY A 283 -13.28 10.18 24.77
CA GLY A 283 -13.60 9.80 23.39
C GLY A 283 -12.53 10.18 22.37
N ASP A 284 -12.80 9.80 21.13
CA ASP A 284 -11.92 10.04 19.98
C ASP A 284 -11.63 11.54 19.77
N SER A 285 -10.43 11.85 19.29
CA SER A 285 -9.92 13.22 19.14
C SER A 285 -8.87 13.30 18.05
N PRO A 286 -8.48 14.51 17.60
CA PRO A 286 -7.33 14.67 16.72
C PRO A 286 -6.08 14.00 17.31
N LEU A 287 -5.31 13.29 16.48
CA LEU A 287 -4.10 12.58 16.94
C LEU A 287 -3.07 13.55 17.57
N ALA A 288 -2.99 14.76 17.03
CA ALA A 288 -2.12 15.82 17.51
C ALA A 288 -2.39 16.20 18.97
N LEU A 289 -3.60 15.97 19.50
CA LEU A 289 -3.92 16.23 20.91
C LEU A 289 -2.99 15.46 21.85
N PHE A 290 -2.63 14.21 21.51
CA PHE A 290 -1.78 13.37 22.34
C PHE A 290 -0.31 13.37 21.91
N MET A 291 -0.04 13.57 20.62
CA MET A 291 1.32 13.45 20.06
C MET A 291 2.06 14.77 19.92
N GLY A 292 1.34 15.90 19.90
CA GLY A 292 1.84 17.20 19.47
C GLY A 292 1.76 17.36 17.95
N ASP A 293 1.89 18.60 17.47
CA ASP A 293 1.87 18.89 16.04
C ASP A 293 3.12 18.39 15.31
N LEU A 294 3.02 18.20 13.99
CA LEU A 294 4.18 17.94 13.16
C LEU A 294 5.09 19.18 13.12
N PRO A 295 6.42 19.00 13.09
CA PRO A 295 7.35 20.11 13.04
C PRO A 295 7.12 20.98 11.79
N SER A 296 7.12 22.30 11.98
CA SER A 296 7.08 23.28 10.89
C SER A 296 8.25 24.25 11.02
N LYS A 297 8.66 24.90 9.93
CA LYS A 297 9.81 25.83 9.94
C LYS A 297 9.64 26.99 10.93
N ASP A 298 8.40 27.36 11.23
CA ASP A 298 8.06 28.55 12.00
C ASP A 298 7.50 28.23 13.40
N HIS A 299 7.35 26.96 13.75
CA HIS A 299 6.77 26.54 15.03
C HIS A 299 7.39 25.24 15.56
N TYR A 300 7.97 25.32 16.76
CA TYR A 300 8.43 24.16 17.51
C TYR A 300 7.36 23.77 18.53
N THR A 301 6.86 22.55 18.44
CA THR A 301 5.93 21.94 19.39
C THR A 301 6.63 20.85 20.17
N VAL A 302 6.28 20.72 21.46
CA VAL A 302 6.69 19.56 22.27
C VAL A 302 5.97 18.34 21.71
N ARG A 303 6.72 17.29 21.39
CA ARG A 303 6.15 16.04 20.87
C ARG A 303 6.33 14.92 21.86
N LEU A 304 5.38 14.00 21.85
CA LEU A 304 5.40 12.83 22.72
C LEU A 304 6.71 12.03 22.55
N GLY A 305 7.18 11.88 21.32
CA GLY A 305 8.40 11.12 21.02
C GLY A 305 9.71 11.75 21.50
N ASP A 306 9.73 13.04 21.85
CA ASP A 306 10.97 13.74 22.25
C ASP A 306 11.43 13.33 23.68
N SER A 307 10.56 12.69 24.45
CA SER A 307 10.80 12.31 25.86
C SER A 307 11.14 10.83 26.07
N PHE A 308 11.39 10.08 25.00
CA PHE A 308 11.66 8.64 25.08
C PHE A 308 13.15 8.34 24.87
N PRO A 309 13.79 7.61 25.80
CA PRO A 309 15.21 7.30 25.71
C PRO A 309 15.47 6.33 24.55
N SER A 310 16.55 6.57 23.81
CA SER A 310 17.00 5.68 22.74
C SER A 310 17.76 4.44 23.24
N SER A 311 18.07 4.36 24.55
CA SER A 311 19.10 3.46 25.08
C SER A 311 18.68 2.53 26.24
N GLU A 312 17.45 2.58 26.76
CA GLU A 312 17.07 1.71 27.89
C GLU A 312 16.68 0.31 27.41
N TRP A 313 17.30 -0.73 27.97
CA TRP A 313 17.11 -2.14 27.57
C TRP A 313 16.38 -2.90 28.68
N HIS A 314 15.37 -3.69 28.32
CA HIS A 314 14.93 -4.81 29.16
C HIS A 314 15.73 -6.06 28.83
N GLN A 315 16.39 -6.63 29.83
CA GLN A 315 17.15 -7.87 29.66
C GLN A 315 16.19 -9.05 29.45
N GLY A 316 16.43 -9.85 28.40
CA GLY A 316 15.71 -11.11 28.15
C GLY A 316 14.61 -11.06 27.08
N THR A 317 14.25 -9.88 26.57
CA THR A 317 13.31 -9.76 25.45
C THR A 317 14.04 -9.95 24.12
N PHE A 318 13.62 -10.93 23.31
CA PHE A 318 14.12 -11.08 21.94
C PHE A 318 13.53 -10.00 21.04
N ILE A 319 14.40 -9.30 20.31
CA ILE A 319 14.05 -8.21 19.42
C ILE A 319 14.57 -8.53 18.02
N GLU A 320 13.69 -8.47 17.01
CA GLU A 320 14.13 -8.48 15.61
C GLU A 320 14.79 -7.13 15.30
N GLU A 321 16.11 -7.12 15.17
CA GLU A 321 16.92 -5.89 15.03
C GLU A 321 16.49 -5.05 13.83
N GLY A 322 16.11 -5.69 12.72
CA GLY A 322 15.63 -4.98 11.53
C GLY A 322 14.37 -4.14 11.80
N VAL A 323 13.44 -4.65 12.62
CA VAL A 323 12.22 -3.92 13.01
C VAL A 323 12.59 -2.75 13.92
N TYR A 324 13.41 -3.00 14.94
CA TYR A 324 13.83 -1.95 15.87
C TYR A 324 14.57 -0.82 15.16
N LYS A 325 15.51 -1.15 14.28
CA LYS A 325 16.29 -0.19 13.52
C LYS A 325 15.39 0.75 12.73
N VAL A 326 14.40 0.23 12.01
CA VAL A 326 13.50 1.09 11.22
C VAL A 326 12.56 1.92 12.11
N LEU A 327 12.14 1.41 13.27
CA LEU A 327 11.36 2.20 14.24
C LEU A 327 12.19 3.36 14.82
N ALA A 328 13.45 3.12 15.16
CA ALA A 328 14.33 4.08 15.83
C ALA A 328 14.94 5.11 14.87
N GLU A 329 15.53 4.65 13.77
CA GLU A 329 16.21 5.49 12.77
C GLU A 329 15.22 6.10 11.76
N GLY A 330 14.11 5.40 11.52
CA GLY A 330 13.02 5.84 10.66
C GLY A 330 13.12 5.35 9.21
N ARG A 331 12.05 5.63 8.47
CA ARG A 331 11.99 5.45 7.01
C ARG A 331 12.93 6.43 6.30
N LYS A 332 13.15 6.22 5.00
CA LYS A 332 14.06 7.07 4.21
C LYS A 332 13.62 8.53 4.15
N SER A 333 12.31 8.80 4.15
CA SER A 333 11.76 10.16 4.11
C SER A 333 10.64 10.36 5.14
N ASP A 334 10.42 11.62 5.51
CA ASP A 334 9.21 12.02 6.23
C ASP A 334 7.99 11.92 5.31
N SER A 335 6.83 11.65 5.89
CA SER A 335 5.55 11.66 5.18
C SER A 335 4.83 12.98 5.44
N THR A 336 3.90 13.36 4.57
CA THR A 336 3.13 14.61 4.72
C THR A 336 2.26 14.67 5.98
N PHE A 337 2.01 13.51 6.59
CA PHE A 337 1.14 13.31 7.76
C PHE A 337 1.89 12.72 8.96
N GLU A 338 3.17 12.35 8.85
CA GLU A 338 3.89 11.70 9.94
C GLU A 338 5.42 11.86 9.78
N VAL A 339 6.12 11.96 10.90
CA VAL A 339 7.59 11.86 10.97
C VAL A 339 8.08 10.45 10.63
N ARG A 340 9.30 10.35 10.08
CA ARG A 340 9.87 9.10 9.56
C ARG A 340 10.16 8.04 10.62
N ASN A 341 10.50 8.44 11.84
CA ASN A 341 10.79 7.53 12.95
C ASN A 341 9.60 7.45 13.92
N SER A 342 9.59 6.46 14.80
CA SER A 342 8.52 6.26 15.77
C SER A 342 9.10 5.93 17.14
N PRO A 343 9.65 6.93 17.86
CA PRO A 343 10.38 6.70 19.12
C PRO A 343 9.57 5.95 20.18
N VAL A 344 8.28 6.27 20.31
CA VAL A 344 7.39 5.59 21.27
C VAL A 344 7.14 4.14 20.88
N ALA A 345 6.95 3.86 19.58
CA ALA A 345 6.80 2.49 19.09
C ALA A 345 8.12 1.70 19.22
N ALA A 346 9.27 2.33 18.98
CA ALA A 346 10.57 1.74 19.21
C ALA A 346 10.78 1.37 20.69
N TYR A 347 10.39 2.26 21.60
CA TYR A 347 10.42 2.02 23.04
C TYR A 347 9.53 0.85 23.46
N LEU A 348 8.25 0.85 23.05
CA LEU A 348 7.33 -0.26 23.35
C LEU A 348 7.82 -1.59 22.77
N TYR A 349 8.29 -1.58 21.52
CA TYR A 349 8.84 -2.77 20.86
C TYR A 349 10.05 -3.31 21.62
N ARG A 350 10.93 -2.44 22.10
CA ARG A 350 12.10 -2.82 22.88
C ARG A 350 11.77 -3.41 24.25
N MET A 351 10.70 -2.96 24.89
CA MET A 351 10.25 -3.53 26.16
C MET A 351 9.59 -4.89 25.99
N MET A 352 8.77 -5.05 24.95
CA MET A 352 7.82 -6.15 24.82
C MET A 352 8.22 -7.22 23.79
N GLY A 353 9.01 -6.84 22.78
CA GLY A 353 9.30 -7.68 21.61
C GLY A 353 8.04 -8.03 20.82
N SER A 354 8.19 -8.77 19.72
CA SER A 354 7.06 -9.12 18.85
C SER A 354 5.97 -9.88 19.60
N GLN A 355 6.35 -10.86 20.44
CA GLN A 355 5.38 -11.65 21.20
C GLN A 355 4.58 -10.83 22.20
N GLY A 356 5.21 -9.86 22.89
CA GLY A 356 4.50 -8.99 23.82
C GLY A 356 3.55 -8.05 23.09
N ILE A 357 3.99 -7.50 21.95
CA ILE A 357 3.11 -6.71 21.08
C ILE A 357 1.92 -7.52 20.60
N ASP A 358 2.14 -8.77 20.17
CA ASP A 358 1.07 -9.64 19.70
C ASP A 358 0.02 -9.92 20.77
N LYS A 359 0.49 -10.22 21.99
CA LYS A 359 -0.39 -10.43 23.14
C LYS A 359 -1.20 -9.19 23.46
N ALA A 360 -0.58 -8.01 23.47
CA ALA A 360 -1.30 -6.77 23.74
C ALA A 360 -2.34 -6.46 22.65
N LEU A 361 -1.98 -6.64 21.38
CA LEU A 361 -2.88 -6.38 20.26
C LEU A 361 -4.10 -7.32 20.21
N ASN A 362 -4.12 -8.45 20.94
CA ASN A 362 -5.32 -9.28 21.09
C ASN A 362 -6.46 -8.54 21.82
N HIS A 363 -6.15 -7.49 22.58
CA HIS A 363 -7.13 -6.62 23.24
C HIS A 363 -7.51 -5.40 22.39
N SER A 364 -6.95 -5.27 21.18
CA SER A 364 -7.23 -4.14 20.29
C SER A 364 -8.61 -4.27 19.65
N THR A 365 -9.39 -3.19 19.73
CA THR A 365 -10.63 -3.01 18.99
C THR A 365 -10.62 -1.67 18.25
N VAL A 366 -11.40 -1.58 17.17
CA VAL A 366 -11.50 -0.35 16.36
C VAL A 366 -12.98 -0.02 16.15
N PRO A 367 -13.54 0.99 16.87
CA PRO A 367 -12.89 1.82 17.88
C PRO A 367 -12.63 1.08 19.21
N MET A 368 -11.71 1.60 20.02
CA MET A 368 -11.47 1.09 21.39
C MET A 368 -12.67 1.34 22.31
N SER A 369 -13.11 0.30 23.01
CA SER A 369 -14.09 0.40 24.10
C SER A 369 -13.40 0.64 25.46
N GLU A 370 -14.13 1.08 26.48
CA GLU A 370 -13.58 1.23 27.84
C GLU A 370 -13.00 -0.10 28.38
N GLU A 371 -13.71 -1.21 28.19
CA GLU A 371 -13.27 -2.54 28.65
C GLU A 371 -11.98 -2.99 27.95
N SER A 372 -11.97 -2.96 26.61
CA SER A 372 -10.79 -3.32 25.83
C SER A 372 -9.60 -2.38 26.10
N SER A 373 -9.88 -1.11 26.42
CA SER A 373 -8.84 -0.12 26.77
C SER A 373 -8.13 -0.52 28.05
N LYS A 374 -8.88 -0.88 29.10
CA LYS A 374 -8.28 -1.34 30.37
C LYS A 374 -7.47 -2.61 30.17
N GLN A 375 -8.03 -3.61 29.48
CA GLN A 375 -7.34 -4.87 29.19
C GLN A 375 -6.05 -4.67 28.38
N LEU A 376 -6.07 -3.79 27.36
CA LEU A 376 -4.88 -3.46 26.60
C LEU A 376 -3.80 -2.83 27.48
N LEU A 377 -4.16 -1.79 28.26
CA LEU A 377 -3.18 -1.08 29.09
C LEU A 377 -2.61 -1.99 30.20
N GLU A 378 -3.40 -2.90 30.76
CA GLU A 378 -2.96 -3.91 31.73
C GLU A 378 -2.00 -4.94 31.13
N SER A 379 -2.08 -5.20 29.82
CA SER A 379 -1.21 -6.13 29.10
C SER A 379 0.18 -5.56 28.77
N ILE A 380 0.38 -4.25 28.98
CA ILE A 380 1.62 -3.52 28.71
C ILE A 380 2.35 -3.26 30.03
N PRO A 381 3.69 -3.25 30.06
CA PRO A 381 4.44 -2.88 31.27
C PRO A 381 3.95 -1.55 31.86
N ARG A 382 3.62 -1.56 33.16
CA ARG A 382 3.02 -0.39 33.85
C ARG A 382 3.85 0.87 33.72
N ASP A 383 5.18 0.74 33.84
CA ASP A 383 6.11 1.87 33.69
C ASP A 383 6.01 2.50 32.29
N ALA A 384 5.81 1.68 31.25
CA ALA A 384 5.66 2.15 29.88
C ALA A 384 4.35 2.95 29.70
N VAL A 385 3.24 2.39 30.20
CA VAL A 385 1.93 3.07 30.15
C VAL A 385 1.97 4.38 30.93
N ALA A 386 2.52 4.35 32.14
CA ALA A 386 2.66 5.53 32.98
C ALA A 386 3.56 6.60 32.34
N HIS A 387 4.66 6.19 31.68
CA HIS A 387 5.54 7.11 30.96
C HIS A 387 4.83 7.77 29.77
N ILE A 388 4.09 6.99 28.97
CA ILE A 388 3.30 7.52 27.85
C ILE A 388 2.22 8.47 28.35
N ALA A 389 1.44 8.07 29.37
CA ALA A 389 0.35 8.88 29.92
C ALA A 389 0.86 10.22 30.49
N ARG A 390 1.96 10.21 31.25
CA ARG A 390 2.58 11.44 31.80
C ARG A 390 2.97 12.41 30.69
N HIS A 391 3.62 11.95 29.63
CA HIS A 391 4.07 12.83 28.56
C HIS A 391 2.93 13.27 27.64
N ALA A 392 1.93 12.41 27.42
CA ALA A 392 0.71 12.79 26.73
C ALA A 392 -0.05 13.88 27.51
N ALA A 393 -0.06 13.84 28.85
CA ALA A 393 -0.69 14.86 29.69
C ALA A 393 -0.03 16.25 29.57
N LEU A 394 1.25 16.33 29.21
CA LEU A 394 1.94 17.60 28.95
C LEU A 394 1.52 18.28 27.64
N ILE A 395 0.84 17.54 26.76
CA ILE A 395 0.43 17.98 25.43
C ILE A 395 -1.11 18.12 25.40
N ALA A 396 -1.81 17.13 25.95
CA ALA A 396 -3.26 17.04 25.99
C ALA A 396 -3.81 17.78 27.22
N ASP A 397 -3.65 19.11 27.29
CA ASP A 397 -4.08 19.92 28.45
C ASP A 397 -5.53 19.63 28.88
N THR A 398 -6.43 19.43 27.91
CA THR A 398 -7.85 19.14 28.15
C THR A 398 -8.13 17.74 28.71
N ARG A 399 -7.13 16.84 28.68
CA ARG A 399 -7.20 15.45 29.15
C ARG A 399 -6.21 15.16 30.29
N ALA A 400 -5.40 16.13 30.68
CA ALA A 400 -4.27 15.95 31.59
C ALA A 400 -4.66 15.33 32.94
N ASP A 401 -5.70 15.85 33.60
CA ASP A 401 -6.14 15.35 34.91
C ASP A 401 -6.52 13.85 34.87
N TYR A 402 -7.20 13.42 33.82
CA TYR A 402 -7.59 12.01 33.66
C TYR A 402 -6.37 11.12 33.36
N LEU A 403 -5.43 11.61 32.54
CA LEU A 403 -4.18 10.89 32.23
C LEU A 403 -3.28 10.76 33.47
N LEU A 404 -3.17 11.80 34.29
CA LEU A 404 -2.40 11.78 35.53
C LEU A 404 -3.05 10.89 36.58
N LYS A 405 -4.39 10.89 36.68
CA LYS A 405 -5.11 9.94 37.53
C LYS A 405 -4.85 8.48 37.13
N MET A 406 -4.81 8.18 35.84
CA MET A 406 -4.43 6.85 35.34
C MET A 406 -3.01 6.46 35.78
N VAL A 407 -2.08 7.40 35.80
CA VAL A 407 -0.71 7.16 36.29
C VAL A 407 -0.69 6.85 37.79
N GLU A 408 -1.49 7.55 38.58
CA GLU A 408 -1.64 7.31 40.02
C GLU A 408 -2.20 5.92 40.32
N GLU A 409 -3.16 5.44 39.52
CA GLU A 409 -3.78 4.11 39.67
C GLU A 409 -2.84 2.95 39.28
N LEU A 410 -1.76 3.23 38.54
CA LEU A 410 -0.76 2.24 38.10
C LEU A 410 0.39 2.03 39.10
N ASN A 411 0.66 3.02 39.95
CA ASN A 411 1.66 3.00 41.03
C ASN A 411 1.10 2.33 42.28
#